data_AF-A0A645F0L8-F1
#
_entry.id   AF-A0A645F0L8-F1
#
_cell.length_a   1.000
_cell.length_b   1.000
_cell.length_c   1.000
_cell.angle_alpha   90.00
_cell.angle_beta   90.00
_cell.angle_gamma   90.00
#
_symmetry.space_group_name_H-M   'P 1'
#
loop_
_entity.id
_entity.type
_entity.pdbx_description
1 polymer ?
#
loop_
_entity_poly.entity_id
_entity_poly.type
_entity_poly.pdbx_seq_one_letter_code
_entity_poly.pdbx_strand_id
1 'polypeptide(L)'
;MKSGQLDEPVFTGPAKFVRGLLARRAAGAGAITFVPCDNVPENGTMAETVIRQAADYVDASLLEWIDENVGFVTTMVDRITPHTSEEDAARVAELTGIVDPGLVVCEPFAEWVLAGEF
;
A
#
# COMPACT_ATOMS: atom_id res chain seq x y z
N MET A 1 3.01 -14.13 -14.82
CA MET A 1 1.69 -13.53 -14.99
C MET A 1 1.65 -12.72 -16.27
N LYS A 2 0.92 -13.21 -17.26
CA LYS A 2 0.39 -12.41 -18.38
C LYS A 2 -1.12 -12.22 -18.18
N SER A 3 -1.73 -11.29 -18.92
CA SER A 3 -3.20 -11.11 -18.92
C SER A 3 -3.94 -12.46 -19.04
N GLY A 4 -4.92 -12.70 -18.16
CA GLY A 4 -5.70 -13.94 -18.10
C GLY A 4 -5.15 -15.05 -17.20
N GLN A 5 -3.96 -14.89 -16.60
CA GLN A 5 -3.37 -15.86 -15.66
C GLN A 5 -3.39 -15.36 -14.20
N LEU A 6 -4.58 -15.02 -13.69
CA LEU A 6 -4.72 -14.46 -12.34
C LEU A 6 -4.40 -15.47 -11.21
N ASP A 7 -4.35 -16.76 -11.54
CA ASP A 7 -4.11 -17.84 -10.59
C ASP A 7 -2.62 -18.16 -10.36
N GLU A 8 -1.71 -17.66 -11.21
CA GLU A 8 -0.27 -17.83 -11.00
C GLU A 8 0.19 -17.06 -9.76
N PRO A 9 1.03 -17.60 -8.87
CA PRO A 9 1.49 -16.84 -7.70
C PRO A 9 2.37 -15.64 -8.09
N VAL A 10 2.20 -14.50 -7.41
CA VAL A 10 3.10 -13.34 -7.49
C VAL A 10 3.52 -12.91 -6.10
N PHE A 11 4.75 -12.44 -5.99
CA PHE A 11 5.40 -12.27 -4.69
C PHE A 11 5.77 -10.81 -4.39
N THR A 12 5.84 -9.95 -5.40
CA THR A 12 6.17 -8.52 -5.21
C THR A 12 4.93 -7.67 -4.99
N GLY A 13 5.06 -6.57 -4.24
CA GLY A 13 3.98 -5.61 -4.00
C GLY A 13 3.33 -5.10 -5.29
N PRO A 14 4.11 -4.55 -6.26
CA PRO A 14 3.58 -4.07 -7.52
C PRO A 14 2.82 -5.15 -8.31
N ALA A 15 3.33 -6.38 -8.38
CA ALA A 15 2.66 -7.46 -9.10
C ALA A 15 1.34 -7.89 -8.42
N LYS A 16 1.29 -7.87 -7.08
CA LYS A 16 0.04 -8.12 -6.34
C LYS A 16 -0.98 -7.02 -6.61
N PHE A 17 -0.53 -5.76 -6.63
CA PHE A 17 -1.41 -4.64 -6.92
C PHE A 17 -1.96 -4.68 -8.35
N VAL A 18 -1.11 -4.88 -9.36
CA VAL A 18 -1.54 -5.03 -10.77
C VAL A 18 -2.53 -6.18 -10.94
N ARG A 19 -2.32 -7.33 -10.28
CA ARG A 19 -3.32 -8.42 -10.27
C ARG A 19 -4.65 -7.96 -9.67
N GLY A 20 -4.60 -7.23 -8.57
CA GLY A 20 -5.76 -6.62 -7.95
C GLY A 20 -6.51 -5.71 -8.93
N LEU A 21 -5.81 -4.86 -9.67
CA LEU A 21 -6.40 -3.99 -10.69
C LEU A 21 -7.05 -4.79 -11.83
N LEU A 22 -6.39 -5.84 -12.34
CA LEU A 22 -6.98 -6.73 -13.36
C LEU A 22 -8.28 -7.37 -12.87
N ALA A 23 -8.28 -7.90 -11.64
CA ALA A 23 -9.48 -8.49 -11.04
C ALA A 23 -10.58 -7.43 -10.81
N ARG A 24 -10.20 -6.23 -10.39
CA ARG A 24 -11.11 -5.11 -10.14
C ARG A 24 -11.78 -4.62 -11.44
N ARG A 25 -10.99 -4.49 -12.53
CA ARG A 25 -11.48 -4.21 -13.89
C ARG A 25 -12.45 -5.28 -14.37
N ALA A 26 -12.10 -6.55 -14.23
CA ALA A 26 -12.94 -7.67 -14.66
C ALA A 26 -14.27 -7.74 -13.88
N ALA A 27 -14.26 -7.38 -12.60
CA ALA A 27 -15.45 -7.35 -11.75
C ALA A 27 -16.28 -6.06 -11.88
N GLY A 28 -15.80 -5.05 -12.62
CA GLY A 28 -16.44 -3.73 -12.68
C GLY A 28 -16.53 -3.04 -11.30
N ALA A 29 -15.56 -3.26 -10.42
CA ALA A 29 -15.63 -2.85 -9.01
C ALA A 29 -15.24 -1.38 -8.74
N GLY A 30 -15.23 -0.55 -9.79
CA GLY A 30 -14.99 0.90 -9.73
C GLY A 30 -13.54 1.30 -9.44
N ALA A 31 -13.34 2.61 -9.38
CA ALA A 31 -12.04 3.25 -9.15
C ALA A 31 -11.45 2.95 -7.76
N ILE A 32 -10.15 3.19 -7.62
CA ILE A 32 -9.39 3.10 -6.36
C ILE A 32 -8.25 4.11 -6.38
N THR A 33 -7.83 4.58 -5.21
CA THR A 33 -6.65 5.44 -5.08
C THR A 33 -5.53 4.70 -4.36
N PHE A 34 -4.33 4.72 -4.94
CA PHE A 34 -3.12 4.20 -4.32
C PHE A 34 -2.51 5.26 -3.41
N VAL A 35 -2.46 4.94 -2.11
CA VAL A 35 -1.95 5.82 -1.05
C VAL A 35 -0.66 5.21 -0.49
N PRO A 36 0.53 5.58 -1.00
CA PRO A 36 1.79 5.13 -0.43
C PRO A 36 1.95 5.71 0.99
N CYS A 37 2.70 5.00 1.83
CA CYS A 37 3.07 5.46 3.19
C CYS A 37 4.57 5.21 3.46
N ASP A 38 5.35 4.94 2.42
CA ASP A 38 6.80 4.82 2.56
C ASP A 38 7.45 6.21 2.66
N ASN A 39 8.49 6.32 3.48
CA ASN A 39 9.24 7.54 3.69
C ASN A 39 10.27 7.77 2.58
N VAL A 40 9.77 8.05 1.37
CA VAL A 40 10.56 8.43 0.21
C VAL A 40 9.97 9.69 -0.45
N PRO A 41 10.79 10.59 -0.99
CA PRO A 41 10.29 11.75 -1.73
C PRO A 41 9.42 11.33 -2.91
N GLU A 42 8.36 12.09 -3.17
CA GLU A 42 7.46 11.88 -4.32
C GLU A 42 6.95 10.43 -4.43
N ASN A 43 6.64 9.81 -3.28
CA ASN A 43 6.26 8.40 -3.20
C ASN A 43 5.05 8.03 -4.09
N GLY A 44 4.13 8.97 -4.33
CA GLY A 44 3.01 8.81 -5.28
C GLY A 44 3.48 8.60 -6.70
N THR A 45 4.26 9.54 -7.23
CA THR A 45 4.84 9.50 -8.59
C THR A 45 5.74 8.26 -8.78
N MET A 46 6.52 7.92 -7.75
CA MET A 46 7.36 6.71 -7.75
C MET A 46 6.50 5.45 -7.86
N ALA A 47 5.46 5.33 -7.04
CA ALA A 47 4.55 4.19 -7.05
C ALA A 47 3.81 4.07 -8.39
N GLU A 48 3.29 5.18 -8.92
CA GLU A 48 2.63 5.24 -10.23
C GLU A 48 3.54 4.69 -11.33
N THR A 49 4.79 5.17 -11.37
CA THR A 49 5.78 4.74 -12.38
C THR A 49 5.99 3.22 -12.34
N VAL A 50 6.23 2.67 -11.14
CA VAL A 50 6.49 1.22 -10.97
C VAL A 50 5.25 0.39 -11.30
N ILE A 51 4.07 0.85 -10.89
CA ILE A 51 2.80 0.15 -11.14
C ILE A 51 2.48 0.16 -12.64
N ARG A 52 2.65 1.29 -13.33
CA ARG A 52 2.45 1.37 -14.79
C ARG A 52 3.42 0.49 -15.54
N GLN A 53 4.71 0.46 -15.19
CA GLN A 53 5.68 -0.43 -15.81
C GLN A 53 5.32 -1.91 -15.61
N ALA A 54 4.88 -2.28 -14.41
CA ALA A 54 4.42 -3.64 -14.13
C ALA A 54 3.14 -3.97 -14.90
N ALA A 55 2.20 -3.02 -15.01
CA ALA A 55 0.98 -3.17 -15.78
C ALA A 55 1.26 -3.36 -17.27
N ASP A 56 2.11 -2.52 -17.87
CA ASP A 56 2.50 -2.61 -19.28
C ASP A 56 3.12 -3.97 -19.63
N TYR A 57 4.01 -4.46 -18.75
CA TYR A 57 4.63 -5.77 -18.92
C TYR A 57 3.62 -6.95 -18.87
N VAL A 58 2.56 -6.83 -18.07
CA VAL A 58 1.55 -7.89 -17.88
C VAL A 58 0.44 -7.81 -18.92
N ASP A 59 -0.09 -6.60 -19.15
CA ASP A 59 -1.20 -6.27 -20.03
C ASP A 59 -1.22 -4.75 -20.32
N ALA A 60 -0.68 -4.32 -21.46
CA ALA A 60 -0.67 -2.91 -21.86
C ALA A 60 -2.07 -2.27 -21.94
N SER A 61 -3.15 -3.04 -22.14
CA SER A 61 -4.52 -2.51 -22.13
C SER A 61 -4.97 -2.02 -20.75
N LEU A 62 -4.25 -2.41 -19.69
CA LEU A 62 -4.54 -1.97 -18.33
C LEU A 62 -4.13 -0.50 -18.11
N LEU A 63 -3.24 0.06 -18.91
CA LEU A 63 -2.76 1.43 -18.76
C LEU A 63 -3.89 2.46 -18.93
N GLU A 64 -4.70 2.31 -19.98
CA GLU A 64 -5.87 3.18 -20.21
C GLU A 64 -6.88 3.07 -19.07
N TRP A 65 -7.10 1.84 -18.56
CA TRP A 65 -7.97 1.65 -17.41
C TRP A 65 -7.40 2.29 -16.14
N ILE A 66 -6.07 2.25 -15.94
CA ILE A 66 -5.39 2.93 -14.82
C ILE A 66 -5.61 4.44 -14.91
N ASP A 67 -5.47 5.04 -16.10
CA ASP A 67 -5.69 6.49 -16.30
C ASP A 67 -7.08 6.94 -15.86
N GLU A 68 -8.09 6.11 -16.08
CA GLU A 68 -9.48 6.44 -15.78
C GLU A 68 -9.93 6.05 -14.36
N ASN A 69 -9.27 5.05 -13.74
CA ASN A 69 -9.80 4.39 -12.54
C ASN A 69 -8.82 4.35 -11.37
N VAL A 70 -7.58 4.81 -11.51
CA VAL A 70 -6.59 4.75 -10.44
C VAL A 70 -6.01 6.11 -10.13
N GLY A 71 -6.34 6.64 -8.94
CA GLY A 71 -5.68 7.81 -8.39
C GLY A 71 -4.33 7.44 -7.76
N PHE A 72 -3.35 8.34 -7.83
CA PHE A 72 -2.09 8.22 -7.11
C PHE A 72 -1.87 9.48 -6.29
N VAL A 73 -1.75 9.32 -4.97
CA VAL A 73 -1.48 10.46 -4.08
C VAL A 73 -0.04 10.41 -3.60
N THR A 74 0.53 11.59 -3.35
CA THR A 74 1.79 11.71 -2.63
C THR A 74 1.52 11.98 -1.16
N THR A 75 2.30 11.35 -0.29
CA THR A 75 2.15 11.51 1.16
C THR A 75 3.45 11.91 1.84
N MET A 76 3.31 12.61 2.96
CA MET A 76 4.32 12.67 4.01
C MET A 76 3.71 12.03 5.25
N VAL A 77 4.38 11.01 5.79
CA VAL A 77 3.98 10.32 7.03
C VAL A 77 5.05 10.53 8.08
N ASP A 78 4.65 10.86 9.30
CA ASP A 78 5.60 10.98 10.41
C ASP A 78 5.01 10.45 11.71
N ARG A 79 5.71 9.44 12.26
CA ARG A 79 5.50 8.87 13.59
C ARG A 79 6.64 7.89 13.91
N ILE A 80 7.45 8.20 14.92
CA ILE A 80 8.47 7.25 15.39
C ILE A 80 7.78 6.02 15.98
N THR A 81 8.06 4.88 15.36
CA THR A 81 7.48 3.57 15.70
C THR A 81 8.63 2.56 15.83
N PRO A 82 9.24 2.41 17.02
CA PRO A 82 10.35 1.47 17.21
C PRO A 82 9.87 0.02 17.07
N HIS A 83 10.82 -0.89 16.82
CA HIS A 83 10.54 -2.31 16.90
C HIS A 83 10.06 -2.66 18.31
N THR A 84 8.94 -3.37 18.41
CA THR A 84 8.37 -3.75 19.70
C THR A 84 9.26 -4.77 20.40
N SER A 85 9.63 -4.49 21.65
CA SER A 85 10.46 -5.37 22.48
C SER A 85 9.63 -6.19 23.48
N GLU A 86 10.24 -7.20 24.08
CA GLU A 86 9.63 -7.95 25.18
C GLU A 86 9.37 -7.06 26.41
N GLU A 87 10.21 -6.05 26.62
CA GLU A 87 10.05 -5.07 27.70
C GLU A 87 8.80 -4.20 27.48
N ASP A 88 8.56 -3.76 26.24
CA ASP A 88 7.34 -3.04 25.87
C ASP A 88 6.09 -3.89 26.14
N ALA A 89 6.12 -5.16 25.73
CA ALA A 89 5.02 -6.09 25.94
C ALA A 89 4.71 -6.32 27.43
N ALA A 90 5.74 -6.55 28.26
CA ALA A 90 5.59 -6.70 29.70
C ALA A 90 5.03 -5.42 30.34
N ARG A 91 5.53 -4.26 29.90
CA ARG A 91 5.08 -2.96 30.41
C ARG A 91 3.62 -2.67 30.07
N VAL A 92 3.19 -2.94 28.84
CA VAL A 92 1.78 -2.77 28.44
C VAL A 92 0.89 -3.74 29.20
N ALA A 93 1.31 -4.99 29.39
CA ALA A 93 0.55 -5.97 30.18
C ALA A 93 0.41 -5.54 31.65
N GLU A 94 1.46 -4.99 32.25
CA GLU A 94 1.40 -4.42 33.61
C GLU A 94 0.40 -3.26 33.70
N LEU A 95 0.43 -2.34 32.73
CA LEU A 95 -0.39 -1.13 32.74
C LEU A 95 -1.86 -1.38 32.39
N THR A 96 -2.14 -2.37 31.53
CA THR A 96 -3.46 -2.57 30.93
C THR A 96 -4.11 -3.91 31.30
N GLY A 97 -3.35 -4.87 31.81
CA GLY A 97 -3.79 -6.25 32.01
C GLY A 97 -3.89 -7.08 30.72
N ILE A 98 -3.48 -6.54 29.56
CA ILE A 98 -3.63 -7.17 28.25
C ILE A 98 -2.27 -7.68 27.75
N VAL A 99 -2.25 -8.94 27.32
CA VAL A 99 -1.13 -9.53 26.56
C VAL A 99 -1.50 -9.55 25.09
N ASP A 100 -0.84 -8.71 24.29
CA ASP A 100 -1.14 -8.54 22.86
C ASP A 100 0.04 -8.99 21.97
N PRO A 101 -0.10 -10.06 21.18
CA PRO A 101 0.94 -10.51 20.26
C PRO A 101 1.13 -9.57 19.04
N GLY A 102 0.19 -8.64 18.81
CA GLY A 102 0.25 -7.63 17.75
C GLY A 102 0.61 -6.24 18.27
N LEU A 103 1.18 -6.13 19.47
CA LEU A 103 1.52 -4.86 20.09
C LEU A 103 2.41 -4.00 19.16
N VAL A 104 2.06 -2.72 19.06
CA VAL A 104 2.88 -1.67 18.46
C VAL A 104 2.96 -0.50 19.43
N VAL A 105 4.18 -0.16 19.84
CA VAL A 105 4.46 1.06 20.60
C VAL A 105 4.98 2.15 19.68
N CYS A 106 4.64 3.40 19.98
CA CYS A 106 5.00 4.57 19.20
C CYS A 106 4.93 5.82 20.08
N GLU A 107 5.52 6.90 19.60
CA GLU A 107 5.40 8.19 20.28
C GLU A 107 3.97 8.78 20.16
N PRO A 108 3.64 9.79 20.98
CA PRO A 108 2.35 10.50 20.89
C PRO A 108 2.19 11.37 19.65
N PHE A 109 3.29 11.90 19.09
CA PHE A 109 3.25 12.69 17.87
C PHE A 109 2.83 11.83 16.67
N ALA A 110 2.02 12.40 15.80
CA ALA A 110 1.64 11.80 14.53
C ALA A 110 1.24 12.90 13.55
N GLU A 111 1.76 12.84 12.33
CA GLU A 111 1.38 13.72 11.23
C GLU A 111 1.21 12.91 9.94
N TRP A 112 0.19 13.27 9.16
CA TRP A 112 -0.04 12.70 7.84
C TRP A 112 -0.57 13.76 6.90
N VAL A 113 0.21 14.07 5.87
CA VAL A 113 -0.16 15.00 4.81
C VAL A 113 -0.34 14.20 3.53
N LEU A 114 -1.45 14.42 2.83
CA LEU A 114 -1.75 13.79 1.54
C LEU A 114 -2.05 14.88 0.51
N ALA A 115 -1.55 14.70 -0.71
CA ALA A 115 -1.83 15.56 -1.85
C ALA A 115 -2.09 14.72 -3.10
N GLY A 116 -3.16 15.04 -3.83
CA GLY A 116 -3.58 14.36 -5.05
C GLY A 116 -5.09 14.19 -5.11
N GLU A 117 -5.53 13.29 -5.99
CA GLU A 117 -6.94 12.99 -6.25
C GLU A 117 -7.33 11.64 -5.64
N PHE A 118 -8.61 11.52 -5.22
CA PHE A 118 -9.16 10.35 -4.52
C PHE A 118 -10.34 9.74 -5.23
#